data_AF-A0A918TQW5-F1
#
_entry.id   AF-A0A918TQW5-F1
#
_cell.length_a   1.000
_cell.length_b   1.000
_cell.length_c   1.000
_cell.angle_alpha   90.00
_cell.angle_beta   90.00
_cell.angle_gamma   90.00
#
_symmetry.space_group_name_H-M   'P 1'
#
loop_
_entity.id
_entity.type
_entity.pdbx_description
1 polymer ?
#
loop_
_entity_poly.entity_id
_entity_poly.type
_entity_poly.pdbx_seq_one_letter_code
_entity_poly.pdbx_strand_id
1 'polypeptide(L)'
;MPKARPALGLLARALRKLGLGKAPASKAAPARATPKRGRRAGQRHPGSPAQGRFFANVVIVPGSQDKTRTTIVNGGPIWPNFDRQTWPRLVRRKHKRVDVAPAMPQGQIPDFPGPAVWGGVLYPQFGHLVCEHLTRLLWSRQRWPDLPYLFITTERLNRDNLPGYVWDLIDWFGVPREQVHVITEPLRVPKLHVMPQAERLYGPPPTPAYLNLLEKRVAQMGLNPMPSDCLYVGRLGMIAAGSGANAGESYLAEQLTTLGVQLMDPTALPLRAQMEAVMGANTLIFAEGSALHGRQLLGRLPQKIHVLNRRLDHDLGRSELAARTQGIQYHKVTRRLVSMVHRAGRDIHPRGLSFYDLDVLFDALDQAGLDLRTGWDSQAYAQAVEQDARLWLARLDRPEQEHVLRDPTLKAIRAEFAAEGLTHLLDEMEAKA
;
A
#
# COMPACT_ATOMS: atom_id res chain seq x y z
N MET A 1 11.73 -47.11 -50.22
CA MET A 1 11.81 -48.25 -49.29
C MET A 1 13.25 -48.74 -49.24
N PRO A 2 13.83 -49.29 -48.13
CA PRO A 2 13.25 -49.59 -46.82
C PRO A 2 13.88 -48.80 -45.63
N LYS A 3 13.37 -49.12 -44.43
CA LYS A 3 13.41 -48.45 -43.10
C LYS A 3 14.75 -48.51 -42.36
N ALA A 4 14.98 -47.57 -41.42
CA ALA A 4 15.83 -47.76 -40.24
C ALA A 4 15.33 -46.97 -39.00
N ARG A 5 15.58 -47.54 -37.82
CA ARG A 5 14.98 -47.33 -36.48
C ARG A 5 15.59 -46.15 -35.69
N PRO A 6 14.92 -45.63 -34.62
CA PRO A 6 15.49 -44.61 -33.74
C PRO A 6 16.22 -45.22 -32.52
N ALA A 7 17.39 -44.67 -32.19
CA ALA A 7 18.17 -44.98 -30.99
C ALA A 7 17.93 -43.91 -29.90
N LEU A 8 17.00 -44.19 -28.99
CA LEU A 8 16.81 -43.44 -27.75
C LEU A 8 17.67 -44.09 -26.64
N GLY A 9 18.90 -43.61 -26.50
CA GLY A 9 19.88 -44.17 -25.57
C GLY A 9 20.92 -43.17 -25.14
N LEU A 10 20.52 -41.96 -24.73
CA LEU A 10 21.47 -40.98 -24.17
C LEU A 10 20.92 -40.03 -23.10
N LEU A 11 19.62 -40.04 -22.76
CA LEU A 11 19.06 -39.14 -21.74
C LEU A 11 18.98 -39.74 -20.32
N ALA A 12 19.20 -41.05 -20.15
CA ALA A 12 19.04 -41.73 -18.86
C ALA A 12 20.27 -41.66 -17.93
N ARG A 13 21.40 -41.11 -18.40
CA ARG A 13 22.66 -41.03 -17.62
C ARG A 13 22.90 -39.69 -16.93
N ALA A 14 22.11 -38.66 -17.22
CA ALA A 14 22.25 -37.33 -16.60
C ALA A 14 21.42 -37.13 -15.33
N LEU A 15 20.39 -37.95 -15.08
CA LEU A 15 19.43 -37.73 -13.98
C LEU A 15 19.74 -38.48 -12.66
N ARG A 16 20.86 -39.21 -12.57
CA ARG A 16 21.30 -39.90 -11.33
C ARG A 16 22.22 -39.09 -10.41
N LYS A 17 22.58 -37.85 -10.77
CA LYS A 17 23.47 -36.99 -9.94
C LYS A 17 22.76 -36.00 -9.01
N LEU A 18 21.43 -36.01 -8.92
CA LEU A 18 20.66 -35.02 -8.12
C LEU A 18 19.86 -35.60 -6.95
N GLY A 19 20.22 -36.79 -6.43
CA GLY A 19 19.88 -37.15 -5.04
C GLY A 19 18.40 -37.15 -4.63
N LEU A 20 17.45 -37.24 -5.56
CA LEU A 20 16.01 -37.30 -5.24
C LEU A 20 15.52 -38.75 -5.38
N GLY A 21 15.74 -39.51 -4.31
CA GLY A 21 15.27 -40.89 -4.16
C GLY A 21 13.87 -40.97 -3.56
N LYS A 22 12.94 -41.49 -4.37
CA LYS A 22 11.82 -42.40 -4.03
C LYS A 22 10.93 -42.06 -2.83
N ALA A 23 9.67 -41.74 -3.14
CA ALA A 23 8.52 -42.06 -2.30
C ALA A 23 8.25 -43.58 -2.29
N PRO A 24 7.84 -44.18 -1.17
CA PRO A 24 7.19 -45.48 -1.17
C PRO A 24 5.68 -45.34 -0.92
N ALA A 25 4.90 -46.12 -1.67
CA ALA A 25 3.51 -46.41 -1.39
C ALA A 25 3.41 -47.73 -0.58
N SER A 26 2.59 -47.79 0.47
CA SER A 26 1.86 -49.02 0.84
C SER A 26 0.71 -48.79 1.84
N LYS A 27 -0.50 -49.19 1.39
CA LYS A 27 -1.55 -50.01 2.04
C LYS A 27 -1.90 -49.84 3.54
N ALA A 28 -3.21 -49.70 3.78
CA ALA A 28 -3.96 -49.88 5.03
C ALA A 28 -3.78 -51.30 5.64
N ALA A 29 -4.10 -51.66 6.90
CA ALA A 29 -5.19 -51.25 7.81
C ALA A 29 -4.86 -51.62 9.30
N PRO A 30 -5.80 -51.77 10.25
CA PRO A 30 -5.99 -50.89 11.43
C PRO A 30 -5.63 -51.54 12.79
N ALA A 31 -5.34 -50.74 13.83
CA ALA A 31 -5.61 -51.14 15.22
C ALA A 31 -5.40 -50.03 16.28
N ARG A 32 -6.38 -49.99 17.19
CA ARG A 32 -6.31 -49.73 18.64
C ARG A 32 -6.12 -48.28 19.15
N ALA A 33 -7.25 -47.77 19.66
CA ALA A 33 -7.35 -46.71 20.63
C ALA A 33 -6.65 -47.04 21.95
N THR A 34 -5.96 -46.07 22.53
CA THR A 34 -5.66 -45.92 23.97
C THR A 34 -5.41 -44.43 24.27
N PRO A 35 -5.58 -43.98 25.54
CA PRO A 35 -6.35 -42.78 25.83
C PRO A 35 -5.55 -41.48 25.98
N LYS A 36 -6.30 -40.39 25.81
CA LYS A 36 -5.97 -38.98 26.09
C LYS A 36 -5.21 -38.82 27.42
N ARG A 37 -4.05 -38.15 27.37
CA ARG A 37 -3.47 -37.42 28.50
C ARG A 37 -3.42 -35.94 28.17
N GLY A 38 -3.95 -35.16 29.10
CA GLY A 38 -4.44 -33.80 28.88
C GLY A 38 -3.35 -32.80 28.51
N ARG A 39 -3.58 -32.07 27.42
CA ARG A 39 -3.03 -30.74 27.25
C ARG A 39 -3.98 -29.76 27.92
N ARG A 40 -3.47 -29.10 28.97
CA ARG A 40 -4.09 -27.96 29.63
C ARG A 40 -4.61 -26.98 28.57
N ALA A 41 -5.92 -26.77 28.60
CA ALA A 41 -6.59 -25.63 28.01
C ALA A 41 -5.97 -24.35 28.60
N GLY A 42 -5.69 -23.38 27.74
CA GLY A 42 -5.12 -22.11 28.20
C GLY A 42 -4.52 -21.20 27.14
N GLN A 43 -4.66 -21.48 25.84
CA GLN A 43 -4.51 -20.43 24.84
C GLN A 43 -5.91 -19.97 24.45
N ARG A 44 -6.39 -18.95 25.16
CA ARG A 44 -7.55 -18.17 24.75
C ARG A 44 -7.28 -17.67 23.33
N HIS A 45 -8.16 -18.02 22.39
CA HIS A 45 -8.27 -17.28 21.14
C HIS A 45 -8.37 -15.78 21.48
N PRO A 46 -7.66 -14.88 20.77
CA PRO A 46 -7.83 -13.46 20.98
C PRO A 46 -9.31 -13.13 20.73
N GLY A 47 -9.93 -12.51 21.72
CA GLY A 47 -11.37 -12.28 21.76
C GLY A 47 -11.89 -11.60 20.51
N SER A 48 -13.20 -11.75 20.29
CA SER A 48 -13.95 -11.02 19.27
C SER A 48 -13.44 -9.57 19.17
N PRO A 49 -13.14 -9.05 17.96
CA PRO A 49 -12.67 -7.68 17.75
C PRO A 49 -13.60 -6.59 18.32
N ALA A 50 -14.79 -6.98 18.82
CA ALA A 50 -15.75 -6.14 19.52
C ALA A 50 -15.32 -5.65 20.93
N GLN A 51 -14.25 -6.18 21.55
CA GLN A 51 -13.83 -5.74 22.89
C GLN A 51 -12.66 -4.76 22.84
N GLY A 52 -12.98 -3.47 22.87
CA GLY A 52 -11.99 -2.41 23.12
C GLY A 52 -11.30 -2.55 24.48
N ARG A 53 -10.08 -2.02 24.60
CA ARG A 53 -9.33 -1.96 25.86
C ARG A 53 -9.23 -0.52 26.36
N PHE A 54 -8.95 -0.36 27.64
CA PHE A 54 -8.49 0.92 28.18
C PHE A 54 -7.23 0.73 29.00
N PHE A 55 -6.47 1.80 29.13
CA PHE A 55 -5.27 1.90 29.94
C PHE A 55 -5.36 3.16 30.81
N ALA A 56 -4.97 3.04 32.08
CA ALA A 56 -5.00 4.17 33.01
C ALA A 56 -3.65 4.91 33.01
N ASN A 57 -3.69 6.23 33.22
CA ASN A 57 -2.53 7.09 33.41
C ASN A 57 -1.44 6.95 32.33
N VAL A 58 -1.85 6.89 31.06
CA VAL A 58 -0.95 6.69 29.92
C VAL A 58 -0.36 8.02 29.49
N VAL A 59 0.97 8.09 29.41
CA VAL A 59 1.67 9.22 28.80
C VAL A 59 1.67 9.04 27.28
N ILE A 60 1.25 10.07 26.55
CA ILE A 60 1.38 10.17 25.09
C ILE A 60 2.54 11.12 24.79
N VAL A 61 3.48 10.65 23.98
CA VAL A 61 4.65 11.41 23.52
C VAL A 61 4.39 11.89 22.09
N PRO A 62 4.69 13.15 21.74
CA PRO A 62 4.53 13.66 20.38
C PRO A 62 5.35 12.84 19.38
N GLY A 63 4.92 12.86 18.14
CA GLY A 63 5.57 12.09 17.09
C GLY A 63 6.80 12.80 16.52
N SER A 64 7.84 12.02 16.25
CA SER A 64 8.99 12.42 15.45
C SER A 64 9.19 11.45 14.29
N GLN A 65 9.65 11.94 13.15
CA GLN A 65 9.87 11.09 11.99
C GLN A 65 11.13 10.24 12.20
N ASP A 66 11.00 8.94 11.99
CA ASP A 66 12.17 8.06 11.99
C ASP A 66 13.00 8.31 10.72
N LYS A 67 14.19 8.89 10.90
CA LYS A 67 15.15 9.17 9.82
C LYS A 67 15.62 7.92 9.06
N THR A 68 15.47 6.73 9.65
CA THR A 68 15.84 5.44 9.06
C THR A 68 14.65 4.69 8.46
N ARG A 69 13.45 4.90 9.00
CA ARG A 69 12.19 4.25 8.60
C ARG A 69 11.16 5.30 8.22
N THR A 70 11.17 5.69 6.95
CA THR A 70 10.43 6.84 6.41
C THR A 70 8.92 6.85 6.68
N THR A 71 8.29 5.69 6.91
CA THR A 71 6.84 5.50 7.13
C THR A 71 6.47 5.12 8.57
N ILE A 72 7.39 5.24 9.52
CA ILE A 72 7.14 5.00 10.95
C ILE A 72 7.39 6.31 11.70
N VAL A 73 6.42 6.72 12.50
CA VAL A 73 6.54 7.83 13.44
C VAL A 73 6.94 7.26 14.79
N ASN A 74 8.03 7.75 15.36
CA ASN A 74 8.46 7.47 16.72
C ASN A 74 7.64 8.33 17.68
N GLY A 75 7.10 7.76 18.75
CA GLY A 75 6.22 8.47 19.69
C GLY A 75 4.92 7.72 19.92
N GLY A 76 3.91 8.41 20.45
CA GLY A 76 2.62 7.86 20.80
C GLY A 76 2.51 7.42 22.25
N PRO A 77 1.55 6.54 22.58
CA PRO A 77 1.30 6.17 23.97
C PRO A 77 2.35 5.20 24.50
N ILE A 78 2.83 5.45 25.71
CA ILE A 78 3.69 4.54 26.45
C ILE A 78 2.81 3.44 27.06
N TRP A 79 2.55 2.39 26.30
CA TRP A 79 1.69 1.28 26.74
C TRP A 79 2.33 0.52 27.92
N PRO A 80 1.57 0.19 28.99
CA PRO A 80 2.04 -0.70 30.05
C PRO A 80 2.50 -2.05 29.49
N ASN A 81 3.61 -2.62 29.95
CA ASN A 81 4.13 -3.89 29.40
C ASN A 81 4.28 -3.87 27.86
N PHE A 82 4.77 -2.77 27.28
CA PHE A 82 4.84 -2.49 25.84
C PHE A 82 5.30 -3.68 24.97
N ASP A 83 6.32 -4.41 25.42
CA ASP A 83 6.90 -5.55 24.71
C ASP A 83 6.08 -6.84 24.76
N ARG A 84 5.08 -6.91 25.63
CA ARG A 84 4.13 -8.02 25.73
C ARG A 84 2.80 -7.71 25.04
N GLN A 85 2.66 -6.51 24.50
CA GLN A 85 1.45 -6.07 23.82
C GLN A 85 1.57 -6.20 22.29
N THR A 86 0.41 -6.44 21.66
CA THR A 86 0.20 -6.37 20.21
C THR A 86 -1.07 -5.60 19.87
N TRP A 87 -2.07 -5.66 20.76
CA TRP A 87 -3.41 -5.13 20.54
C TRP A 87 -3.48 -3.62 20.29
N PRO A 88 -2.89 -2.73 21.11
CA PRO A 88 -2.99 -1.28 20.88
C PRO A 88 -1.92 -0.74 19.91
N ARG A 89 -0.94 -1.58 19.57
CA ARG A 89 0.28 -1.23 18.85
C ARG A 89 0.07 -1.12 17.34
N LEU A 90 1.00 -0.49 16.65
CA LEU A 90 1.09 -0.52 15.19
C LEU A 90 1.72 -1.84 14.74
N VAL A 91 0.92 -2.68 14.07
CA VAL A 91 1.29 -4.00 13.59
C VAL A 91 1.13 -4.03 12.07
N ARG A 92 2.16 -4.51 11.38
CA ARG A 92 2.14 -4.83 9.95
C ARG A 92 2.25 -6.33 9.76
N ARG A 93 1.95 -6.82 8.56
CA ARG A 93 1.98 -8.26 8.24
C ARG A 93 1.11 -9.04 9.22
N LYS A 94 1.41 -10.33 9.43
CA LYS A 94 0.65 -11.17 10.35
C LYS A 94 0.69 -10.62 11.80
N HIS A 95 1.88 -10.43 12.36
CA HIS A 95 2.08 -10.02 13.75
C HIS A 95 3.32 -9.13 13.99
N LYS A 96 3.89 -8.51 12.94
CA LYS A 96 5.12 -7.73 13.07
C LYS A 96 4.82 -6.35 13.66
N ARG A 97 5.18 -6.15 14.92
CA ARG A 97 5.15 -4.83 15.57
C ARG A 97 6.23 -3.95 14.94
N VAL A 98 5.88 -2.73 14.57
CA VAL A 98 6.79 -1.81 13.86
C VAL A 98 6.99 -0.48 14.57
N ASP A 99 6.10 -0.12 15.50
CA ASP A 99 6.31 0.96 16.44
C ASP A 99 7.40 0.63 17.47
N VAL A 100 7.93 1.66 18.12
CA VAL A 100 8.96 1.56 19.18
C VAL A 100 8.41 2.23 20.43
N ALA A 101 8.80 1.73 21.60
CA ALA A 101 8.39 2.32 22.87
C ALA A 101 8.95 3.75 22.95
N PRO A 102 8.10 4.77 23.15
CA PRO A 102 8.60 6.12 23.38
C PRO A 102 9.38 6.17 24.69
N ALA A 103 10.44 6.97 24.72
CA ALA A 103 11.13 7.28 25.98
C ALA A 103 10.18 8.09 26.88
N MET A 104 10.23 7.83 28.20
CA MET A 104 9.48 8.64 29.16
C MET A 104 10.04 10.08 29.15
N PRO A 105 9.21 11.10 28.92
CA PRO A 105 9.64 12.49 29.04
C PRO A 105 10.15 12.81 30.44
N GLN A 106 11.11 13.73 30.51
CA GLN A 106 11.55 14.32 31.78
C GLN A 106 10.69 15.54 32.13
N GLY A 107 10.62 15.87 33.42
CA GLY A 107 9.90 17.05 33.90
C GLY A 107 8.41 16.82 34.17
N GLN A 108 7.68 17.91 34.37
CA GLN A 108 6.25 17.88 34.64
C GLN A 108 5.49 17.56 33.35
N ILE A 109 4.59 16.58 33.42
CA ILE A 109 3.73 16.17 32.30
C ILE A 109 2.30 16.64 32.62
N PRO A 110 1.69 17.52 31.82
CA PRO A 110 0.33 17.97 32.04
C PRO A 110 -0.67 16.83 31.88
N ASP A 111 -1.76 16.88 32.66
CA ASP A 111 -2.84 15.93 32.57
C ASP A 111 -3.88 16.36 31.53
N PHE A 112 -4.37 15.39 30.76
CA PHE A 112 -5.54 15.54 29.91
C PHE A 112 -6.81 15.50 30.77
N PRO A 113 -7.80 16.38 30.54
CA PRO A 113 -8.89 16.63 31.48
C PRO A 113 -9.85 15.44 31.69
N GLY A 114 -9.75 14.37 30.92
CA GLY A 114 -10.70 13.25 31.03
C GLY A 114 -10.33 12.00 30.23
N PRO A 115 -11.28 11.06 30.08
CA PRO A 115 -11.09 9.91 29.22
C PRO A 115 -10.99 10.32 27.75
N ALA A 116 -10.20 9.59 26.97
CA ALA A 116 -10.02 9.82 25.54
C ALA A 116 -9.83 8.52 24.77
N VAL A 117 -9.86 8.61 23.43
CA VAL A 117 -9.62 7.49 22.50
C VAL A 117 -8.29 7.69 21.80
N TRP A 118 -7.50 6.63 21.70
CA TRP A 118 -6.33 6.61 20.82
C TRP A 118 -6.75 6.48 19.36
N GLY A 119 -6.62 7.57 18.60
CA GLY A 119 -6.95 7.64 17.18
C GLY A 119 -5.86 7.05 16.28
N GLY A 120 -4.59 7.19 16.65
CA GLY A 120 -3.45 6.65 15.90
C GLY A 120 -2.45 7.73 15.47
N VAL A 121 -1.88 7.54 14.28
CA VAL A 121 -0.82 8.39 13.74
C VAL A 121 -1.33 9.04 12.46
N LEU A 122 -1.32 10.36 12.39
CA LEU A 122 -1.68 11.14 11.19
C LEU A 122 -0.45 11.33 10.30
N TYR A 123 0.12 10.22 9.83
CA TYR A 123 1.26 10.26 8.91
C TYR A 123 0.81 10.81 7.54
N PRO A 124 1.45 11.85 6.98
CA PRO A 124 0.97 12.56 5.79
C PRO A 124 1.26 11.78 4.49
N GLN A 125 0.79 10.54 4.40
CA GLN A 125 0.72 9.74 3.19
C GLN A 125 -0.61 9.00 3.13
N PHE A 126 -1.44 9.36 2.15
CA PHE A 126 -2.80 8.85 1.96
C PHE A 126 -2.91 7.33 2.13
N GLY A 127 -2.09 6.56 1.40
CA GLY A 127 -2.15 5.10 1.43
C GLY A 127 -1.94 4.51 2.84
N HIS A 128 -0.96 5.03 3.58
CA HIS A 128 -0.65 4.59 4.94
C HIS A 128 -1.74 4.97 5.96
N LEU A 129 -2.37 6.14 5.79
CA LEU A 129 -3.51 6.51 6.63
C LEU A 129 -4.64 5.50 6.49
N VAL A 130 -5.00 5.18 5.25
CA VAL A 130 -6.10 4.28 4.93
C VAL A 130 -5.80 2.84 5.34
N CYS A 131 -4.62 2.31 5.00
CA CYS A 131 -4.35 0.87 5.12
C CYS A 131 -3.91 0.43 6.51
N GLU A 132 -3.46 1.34 7.38
CA GLU A 132 -2.98 0.94 8.71
C GLU A 132 -3.21 1.93 9.86
N HIS A 133 -3.21 3.24 9.63
CA HIS A 133 -3.24 4.17 10.77
C HIS A 133 -4.66 4.49 11.26
N LEU A 134 -5.61 4.69 10.34
CA LEU A 134 -6.98 5.10 10.66
C LEU A 134 -7.96 3.92 10.77
N THR A 135 -7.49 2.69 10.57
CA THR A 135 -8.33 1.47 10.48
C THR A 135 -9.04 1.10 11.78
N ARG A 136 -8.74 1.80 12.88
CA ARG A 136 -9.40 1.66 14.19
C ARG A 136 -10.58 2.61 14.39
N LEU A 137 -10.70 3.67 13.57
CA LEU A 137 -11.63 4.77 13.83
C LEU A 137 -13.09 4.34 13.81
N LEU A 138 -13.53 3.51 12.85
CA LEU A 138 -14.93 3.07 12.81
C LEU A 138 -15.32 2.32 14.08
N TRP A 139 -14.47 1.38 14.52
CA TRP A 139 -14.69 0.64 15.75
C TRP A 139 -14.76 1.56 16.96
N SER A 140 -13.82 2.49 17.05
CA SER A 140 -13.77 3.47 18.12
C SER A 140 -15.03 4.34 18.13
N ARG A 141 -15.46 4.83 16.96
CA ARG A 141 -16.61 5.72 16.79
C ARG A 141 -17.93 5.06 17.14
N GLN A 142 -18.05 3.76 16.87
CA GLN A 142 -19.21 2.96 17.29
C GLN A 142 -19.29 2.80 18.81
N ARG A 143 -18.14 2.74 19.50
CA ARG A 143 -18.08 2.44 20.94
C ARG A 143 -18.04 3.68 21.83
N TRP A 144 -17.34 4.71 21.39
CA TRP A 144 -17.06 5.94 22.11
C TRP A 144 -17.32 7.15 21.20
N PRO A 145 -18.59 7.44 20.91
CA PRO A 145 -19.00 8.48 19.98
C PRO A 145 -18.69 9.91 20.47
N ASP A 146 -18.62 10.10 21.79
CA ASP A 146 -18.59 11.43 22.43
C ASP A 146 -17.23 11.76 23.06
N LEU A 147 -16.25 10.85 22.97
CA LEU A 147 -14.93 11.06 23.58
C LEU A 147 -13.97 11.79 22.62
N PRO A 148 -13.02 12.58 23.15
CA PRO A 148 -11.91 13.12 22.37
C PRO A 148 -11.03 12.03 21.74
N TYR A 149 -10.58 12.25 20.50
CA TYR A 149 -9.67 11.38 19.76
C TYR A 149 -8.27 12.00 19.72
N LEU A 150 -7.31 11.31 20.32
CA LEU A 150 -5.93 11.75 20.40
C LEU A 150 -5.10 11.11 19.30
N PHE A 151 -4.36 11.94 18.59
CA PHE A 151 -3.45 11.52 17.52
C PHE A 151 -2.08 12.12 17.71
N ILE A 152 -1.06 11.46 17.19
CA ILE A 152 0.24 12.10 16.94
C ILE A 152 0.45 12.27 15.44
N THR A 153 1.41 13.11 15.06
CA THR A 153 1.88 13.28 13.68
C THR A 153 3.40 13.48 13.66
N THR A 154 4.01 13.72 12.51
CA THR A 154 5.44 14.05 12.42
C THR A 154 5.74 15.42 13.01
N GLU A 155 6.99 15.65 13.45
CA GLU A 155 7.40 16.84 14.23
C GLU A 155 7.11 18.23 13.61
N ARG A 156 6.83 18.30 12.30
CA ARG A 156 6.54 19.55 11.59
C ARG A 156 5.04 19.81 11.43
N LEU A 157 4.21 18.83 11.78
CA LEU A 157 2.77 18.91 11.62
C LEU A 157 2.08 19.09 12.97
N ASN A 158 0.99 19.84 12.95
CA ASN A 158 0.07 20.05 14.05
C ASN A 158 -1.35 20.16 13.45
N ARG A 159 -2.36 20.38 14.30
CA ARG A 159 -3.75 20.48 13.86
C ARG A 159 -3.95 21.48 12.71
N ASP A 160 -3.27 22.62 12.74
CA ASP A 160 -3.54 23.76 11.88
C ASP A 160 -2.90 23.61 10.48
N ASN A 161 -1.87 22.78 10.36
CA ASN A 161 -1.14 22.60 9.09
C ASN A 161 -1.20 21.16 8.54
N LEU A 162 -2.10 20.32 9.06
CA LEU A 162 -2.37 19.01 8.47
C LEU A 162 -2.87 19.16 7.01
N PRO A 163 -2.41 18.32 6.07
CA PRO A 163 -2.94 18.33 4.71
C PRO A 163 -4.45 18.09 4.67
N GLY A 164 -5.17 18.78 3.78
CA GLY A 164 -6.64 18.72 3.69
C GLY A 164 -7.20 17.28 3.59
N TYR A 165 -6.57 16.42 2.80
CA TYR A 165 -7.00 15.01 2.66
C TYR A 165 -6.95 14.22 3.99
N VAL A 166 -6.14 14.63 4.97
CA VAL A 166 -6.14 13.99 6.29
C VAL A 166 -7.46 14.25 6.99
N TRP A 167 -7.96 15.49 6.91
CA TRP A 167 -9.27 15.86 7.43
C TRP A 167 -10.39 15.18 6.66
N ASP A 168 -10.30 15.09 5.33
CA ASP A 168 -11.29 14.37 4.53
C ASP A 168 -11.40 12.90 4.97
N LEU A 169 -10.29 12.24 5.30
CA LEU A 169 -10.28 10.87 5.81
C LEU A 169 -10.85 10.76 7.23
N ILE A 170 -10.54 11.71 8.12
CA ILE A 170 -11.11 11.76 9.47
C ILE A 170 -12.64 11.89 9.39
N ASP A 171 -13.13 12.80 8.55
CA ASP A 171 -14.55 12.99 8.29
C ASP A 171 -15.17 11.75 7.64
N TRP A 172 -14.45 11.09 6.73
CA TRP A 172 -14.87 9.83 6.12
C TRP A 172 -15.16 8.77 7.19
N PHE A 173 -14.28 8.63 8.18
CA PHE A 173 -14.49 7.72 9.31
C PHE A 173 -15.48 8.22 10.37
N GLY A 174 -16.02 9.43 10.20
CA GLY A 174 -17.11 9.98 11.03
C GLY A 174 -16.66 10.52 12.39
N VAL A 175 -15.38 10.87 12.53
CA VAL A 175 -14.87 11.54 13.72
C VAL A 175 -15.05 13.05 13.54
N PRO A 176 -15.84 13.73 14.37
CA PRO A 176 -16.00 15.18 14.29
C PRO A 176 -14.66 15.90 14.54
N ARG A 177 -14.34 16.93 13.73
CA ARG A 177 -13.04 17.61 13.78
C ARG A 177 -12.77 18.27 15.14
N GLU A 178 -13.81 18.73 15.83
CA GLU A 178 -13.75 19.29 17.18
C GLU A 178 -13.31 18.27 18.23
N GLN A 179 -13.56 16.97 18.01
CA GLN A 179 -13.09 15.90 18.89
C GLN A 179 -11.63 15.51 18.63
N VAL A 180 -10.98 16.03 17.58
CA VAL A 180 -9.62 15.64 17.19
C VAL A 180 -8.58 16.50 17.92
N HIS A 181 -7.71 15.86 18.70
CA HIS A 181 -6.56 16.49 19.33
C HIS A 181 -5.26 15.92 18.75
N VAL A 182 -4.47 16.78 18.12
CA VAL A 182 -3.12 16.44 17.64
C VAL A 182 -2.12 16.79 18.71
N ILE A 183 -1.42 15.78 19.23
CA ILE A 183 -0.53 15.91 20.38
C ILE A 183 0.85 16.36 19.92
N THR A 184 1.20 17.60 20.26
CA THR A 184 2.49 18.24 19.95
C THR A 184 3.43 18.34 21.15
N GLU A 185 2.91 18.13 22.36
CA GLU A 185 3.67 18.09 23.61
C GLU A 185 3.26 16.86 24.45
N PRO A 186 4.16 16.33 25.30
CA PRO A 186 3.79 15.19 26.12
C PRO A 186 2.62 15.49 27.06
N LEU A 187 1.70 14.54 27.19
CA LEU A 187 0.55 14.65 28.09
C LEU A 187 0.21 13.30 28.72
N ARG A 188 -0.40 13.32 29.91
CA ARG A 188 -0.88 12.12 30.60
C ARG A 188 -2.40 12.02 30.50
N VAL A 189 -2.90 10.88 30.02
CA VAL A 189 -4.34 10.62 29.91
C VAL A 189 -4.76 9.72 31.06
N PRO A 190 -5.73 10.13 31.91
CA PRO A 190 -6.18 9.32 33.03
C PRO A 190 -6.80 7.99 32.58
N LYS A 191 -7.48 7.98 31.43
CA LYS A 191 -8.06 6.77 30.82
C LYS A 191 -8.05 6.84 29.29
N LEU A 192 -7.17 6.07 28.66
CA LEU A 192 -7.04 6.00 27.21
C LEU A 192 -7.68 4.71 26.65
N HIS A 193 -8.76 4.87 25.90
CA HIS A 193 -9.47 3.82 25.19
C HIS A 193 -8.81 3.50 23.85
N VAL A 194 -8.76 2.23 23.45
CA VAL A 194 -8.13 1.83 22.18
C VAL A 194 -8.78 0.59 21.58
N MET A 195 -9.13 0.70 20.30
CA MET A 195 -9.48 -0.41 19.43
C MET A 195 -8.24 -0.93 18.69
N PRO A 196 -8.18 -2.24 18.39
CA PRO A 196 -7.13 -2.76 17.55
C PRO A 196 -7.27 -2.22 16.12
N GLN A 197 -6.18 -2.25 15.36
CA GLN A 197 -6.24 -2.05 13.91
C GLN A 197 -7.20 -3.07 13.27
N ALA A 198 -8.20 -2.60 12.52
CA ALA A 198 -9.06 -3.49 11.74
C ALA A 198 -8.37 -4.04 10.49
N GLU A 199 -7.44 -3.24 9.95
CA GLU A 199 -6.59 -3.58 8.82
C GLU A 199 -5.15 -3.16 9.10
N ARG A 200 -4.22 -3.89 8.50
CA ARG A 200 -2.79 -3.76 8.70
C ARG A 200 -2.13 -3.87 7.35
N LEU A 201 -1.14 -3.02 7.08
CA LEU A 201 -0.37 -3.09 5.84
C LEU A 201 0.27 -4.49 5.67
N TYR A 202 -0.06 -5.16 4.55
CA TYR A 202 0.34 -6.54 4.22
C TYR A 202 -0.21 -7.59 5.20
N GLY A 203 -1.29 -7.27 5.90
CA GLY A 203 -1.88 -8.05 6.96
C GLY A 203 -2.70 -9.25 6.45
N PRO A 204 -3.43 -9.91 7.37
CA PRO A 204 -4.53 -10.78 6.95
C PRO A 204 -5.68 -9.93 6.37
N PRO A 205 -6.59 -10.55 5.60
CA PRO A 205 -7.82 -9.90 5.15
C PRO A 205 -8.63 -9.27 6.30
N PRO A 206 -9.35 -8.16 6.05
CA PRO A 206 -10.25 -7.56 7.03
C PRO A 206 -11.32 -8.55 7.49
N THR A 207 -11.75 -8.42 8.74
CA THR A 207 -12.83 -9.26 9.27
C THR A 207 -14.18 -8.87 8.65
N PRO A 208 -15.12 -9.81 8.47
CA PRO A 208 -16.46 -9.49 7.98
C PRO A 208 -17.20 -8.44 8.82
N ALA A 209 -16.98 -8.43 10.14
CA ALA A 209 -17.60 -7.46 11.04
C ALA A 209 -17.12 -6.03 10.77
N TYR A 210 -15.84 -5.84 10.43
CA TYR A 210 -15.32 -4.52 10.06
C TYR A 210 -15.88 -4.06 8.72
N LEU A 211 -15.95 -4.97 7.73
CA LEU A 211 -16.52 -4.66 6.42
C LEU A 211 -17.99 -4.24 6.53
N ASN A 212 -18.80 -4.92 7.36
CA ASN A 212 -20.19 -4.52 7.62
C ASN A 212 -20.30 -3.12 8.24
N LEU A 213 -19.37 -2.76 9.13
CA LEU A 213 -19.33 -1.44 9.75
C LEU A 213 -18.95 -0.35 8.73
N LEU A 214 -18.00 -0.65 7.85
CA LEU A 214 -17.61 0.22 6.75
C LEU A 214 -18.75 0.43 5.75
N GLU A 215 -19.44 -0.64 5.35
CA GLU A 215 -20.60 -0.59 4.45
C GLU A 215 -21.73 0.26 5.05
N LYS A 216 -22.03 0.09 6.34
CA LYS A 216 -22.99 0.93 7.04
C LYS A 216 -22.59 2.41 7.00
N ARG A 217 -21.31 2.71 7.24
CA ARG A 217 -20.80 4.10 7.19
C ARG A 217 -20.94 4.68 5.78
N VAL A 218 -20.55 3.92 4.76
CA VAL A 218 -20.64 4.33 3.36
C VAL A 218 -22.09 4.56 2.93
N ALA A 219 -23.02 3.69 3.32
CA ALA A 219 -24.45 3.87 3.03
C ALA A 219 -25.04 5.16 3.63
N GLN A 220 -24.53 5.60 4.78
CA GLN A 220 -24.96 6.84 5.43
C GLN A 220 -24.42 8.11 4.77
N MET A 221 -23.42 8.00 3.89
CA MET A 221 -22.81 9.16 3.25
C MET A 221 -23.65 9.74 2.12
N GLY A 222 -24.64 8.99 1.60
CA GLY A 222 -25.40 9.41 0.42
C GLY A 222 -24.47 9.74 -0.75
N LEU A 223 -23.59 8.79 -1.09
CA LEU A 223 -22.76 8.90 -2.29
C LEU A 223 -23.65 8.76 -3.52
N ASN A 224 -23.30 9.46 -4.61
CA ASN A 224 -23.94 9.34 -5.91
C ASN A 224 -22.96 8.65 -6.87
N PRO A 225 -22.95 7.31 -6.99
CA PRO A 225 -22.00 6.60 -7.83
C PRO A 225 -22.14 7.03 -9.28
N MET A 226 -21.01 7.27 -9.95
CA MET A 226 -20.99 7.63 -11.38
C MET A 226 -20.81 6.36 -12.21
N PRO A 227 -21.86 5.87 -12.91
CA PRO A 227 -21.77 4.62 -13.64
C PRO A 227 -20.68 4.67 -14.71
N SER A 228 -19.79 3.67 -14.71
CA SER A 228 -18.80 3.47 -15.76
C SER A 228 -18.49 1.99 -15.93
N ASP A 229 -18.24 1.56 -17.16
CA ASP A 229 -17.85 0.16 -17.41
C ASP A 229 -16.42 -0.09 -16.93
N CYS A 230 -15.53 0.87 -17.18
CA CYS A 230 -14.14 0.80 -16.78
C CYS A 230 -13.62 2.18 -16.33
N LEU A 231 -12.91 2.19 -15.21
CA LEU A 231 -12.23 3.37 -14.66
C LEU A 231 -10.73 3.07 -14.52
N TYR A 232 -9.91 3.90 -15.16
CA TYR A 232 -8.45 3.90 -15.00
C TYR A 232 -8.03 4.90 -13.93
N VAL A 233 -7.40 4.41 -12.87
CA VAL A 233 -6.84 5.21 -11.79
C VAL A 233 -5.34 5.34 -12.01
N GLY A 234 -4.96 6.46 -12.61
CA GLY A 234 -3.60 6.71 -13.06
C GLY A 234 -2.66 7.27 -12.00
N ARG A 235 -1.41 7.44 -12.41
CA ARG A 235 -0.33 8.15 -11.72
C ARG A 235 0.22 9.28 -12.58
N LEU A 236 -0.66 9.89 -13.40
CA LEU A 236 -0.35 11.02 -14.25
C LEU A 236 0.32 12.15 -13.45
N GLY A 237 1.41 12.71 -14.00
CA GLY A 237 2.19 13.75 -13.35
C GLY A 237 3.05 13.31 -12.15
N MET A 238 2.98 12.04 -11.72
CA MET A 238 3.73 11.59 -10.54
C MET A 238 5.24 11.63 -10.74
N ILE A 239 5.73 11.35 -11.95
CA ILE A 239 7.17 11.44 -12.28
C ILE A 239 7.68 12.86 -12.00
N ALA A 240 6.99 13.88 -12.51
CA ALA A 240 7.32 15.28 -12.27
C ALA A 240 7.24 15.65 -10.77
N ALA A 241 6.26 15.09 -10.06
CA ALA A 241 6.10 15.23 -8.61
C ALA A 241 7.14 14.44 -7.78
N GLY A 242 8.08 13.73 -8.42
CA GLY A 242 9.12 12.94 -7.74
C GLY A 242 8.61 11.63 -7.12
N SER A 243 7.44 11.18 -7.55
CA SER A 243 6.80 9.93 -7.18
C SER A 243 6.85 8.96 -8.36
N GLY A 244 7.46 7.79 -8.20
CA GLY A 244 7.70 6.88 -9.34
C GLY A 244 6.41 6.44 -10.06
N ALA A 245 6.51 6.18 -11.35
CA ALA A 245 5.42 5.71 -12.23
C ALA A 245 5.98 4.82 -13.36
N ASN A 246 5.09 4.35 -14.24
CA ASN A 246 5.50 3.75 -15.51
C ASN A 246 5.73 4.87 -16.55
N ALA A 247 6.77 4.76 -17.36
CA ALA A 247 7.04 5.66 -18.47
C ALA A 247 6.02 5.47 -19.59
N GLY A 248 5.61 6.56 -20.24
CA GLY A 248 4.60 6.55 -21.29
C GLY A 248 3.17 6.41 -20.77
N GLU A 249 2.93 6.66 -19.48
CA GLU A 249 1.58 6.55 -18.91
C GLU A 249 0.61 7.58 -19.50
N SER A 250 1.06 8.78 -19.84
CA SER A 250 0.22 9.79 -20.50
C SER A 250 -0.35 9.26 -21.82
N TYR A 251 0.51 8.65 -22.66
CA TYR A 251 0.10 8.02 -23.90
C TYR A 251 -0.88 6.87 -23.66
N LEU A 252 -0.59 6.00 -22.68
CA LEU A 252 -1.53 4.93 -22.30
C LEU A 252 -2.90 5.50 -21.89
N ALA A 253 -2.94 6.55 -21.06
CA ALA A 253 -4.17 7.14 -20.59
C ALA A 253 -4.99 7.76 -21.74
N GLU A 254 -4.32 8.39 -22.71
CA GLU A 254 -4.96 8.89 -23.94
C GLU A 254 -5.60 7.74 -24.74
N GLN A 255 -4.87 6.64 -24.96
CA GLN A 255 -5.42 5.47 -25.66
C GLN A 255 -6.55 4.78 -24.88
N LEU A 256 -6.48 4.72 -23.55
CA LEU A 256 -7.59 4.21 -22.75
C LEU A 256 -8.84 5.10 -22.89
N THR A 257 -8.66 6.41 -23.01
CA THR A 257 -9.77 7.35 -23.23
C THR A 257 -10.43 7.11 -24.60
N THR A 258 -9.66 6.85 -25.66
CA THR A 258 -10.23 6.54 -26.99
C THR A 258 -11.02 5.23 -27.00
N LEU A 259 -10.68 4.30 -26.11
CA LEU A 259 -11.43 3.06 -25.85
C LEU A 259 -12.64 3.23 -24.92
N GLY A 260 -12.97 4.47 -24.53
CA GLY A 260 -14.13 4.77 -23.67
C GLY A 260 -13.89 4.53 -22.18
N VAL A 261 -12.64 4.33 -21.75
CA VAL A 261 -12.29 4.19 -20.33
C VAL A 261 -12.31 5.55 -19.66
N GLN A 262 -13.00 5.66 -18.52
CA GLN A 262 -12.98 6.89 -17.73
C GLN A 262 -11.63 7.02 -17.01
N LEU A 263 -11.01 8.20 -17.08
CA LEU A 263 -9.77 8.49 -16.33
C LEU A 263 -10.07 9.13 -14.97
N MET A 264 -9.28 8.76 -13.97
CA MET A 264 -9.27 9.41 -12.66
C MET A 264 -7.85 9.75 -12.25
N ASP A 265 -7.60 11.05 -12.02
CA ASP A 265 -6.45 11.53 -11.26
C ASP A 265 -6.87 11.75 -9.79
N PRO A 266 -6.42 10.90 -8.85
CA PRO A 266 -6.75 11.03 -7.43
C PRO A 266 -6.23 12.32 -6.79
N THR A 267 -5.25 12.98 -7.39
CA THR A 267 -4.66 14.22 -6.84
C THR A 267 -5.45 15.46 -7.20
N ALA A 268 -6.28 15.38 -8.25
CA ALA A 268 -7.10 16.48 -8.74
C ALA A 268 -8.54 16.48 -8.19
N LEU A 269 -8.97 15.39 -7.54
CA LEU A 269 -10.36 15.21 -7.10
C LEU A 269 -10.50 15.21 -5.58
N PRO A 270 -11.56 15.82 -5.01
CA PRO A 270 -11.94 15.64 -3.62
C PRO A 270 -12.22 14.17 -3.30
N LEU A 271 -11.98 13.74 -2.05
CA LEU A 271 -12.13 12.33 -1.64
C LEU A 271 -13.52 11.76 -1.98
N ARG A 272 -14.60 12.53 -1.75
CA ARG A 272 -15.96 12.09 -2.09
C ARG A 272 -16.10 11.78 -3.59
N ALA A 273 -15.65 12.67 -4.46
CA ALA A 273 -15.73 12.49 -5.90
C ALA A 273 -14.92 11.28 -6.37
N GLN A 274 -13.75 11.04 -5.76
CA GLN A 274 -12.97 9.81 -6.01
C GLN A 274 -13.79 8.56 -5.65
N MET A 275 -14.46 8.56 -4.50
CA MET A 275 -15.22 7.41 -4.04
C MET A 275 -16.51 7.19 -4.85
N GLU A 276 -17.14 8.24 -5.35
CA GLU A 276 -18.29 8.17 -6.26
C GLU A 276 -17.90 7.60 -7.63
N ALA A 277 -16.76 8.02 -8.18
CA ALA A 277 -16.19 7.43 -9.40
C ALA A 277 -15.86 5.95 -9.20
N VAL A 278 -15.10 5.64 -8.15
CA VAL A 278 -14.67 4.27 -7.85
C VAL A 278 -15.87 3.36 -7.55
N MET A 279 -16.92 3.85 -6.90
CA MET A 279 -18.10 3.04 -6.58
C MET A 279 -18.94 2.70 -7.82
N GLY A 280 -19.02 3.61 -8.80
CA GLY A 280 -19.85 3.42 -9.99
C GLY A 280 -19.19 2.60 -11.11
N ALA A 281 -17.90 2.29 -11.00
CA ALA A 281 -17.17 1.50 -11.98
C ALA A 281 -17.40 -0.01 -11.83
N ASN A 282 -17.62 -0.74 -12.93
CA ASN A 282 -17.68 -2.21 -12.93
C ASN A 282 -16.28 -2.84 -12.87
N THR A 283 -15.36 -2.29 -13.67
CA THR A 283 -13.95 -2.68 -13.73
C THR A 283 -13.07 -1.50 -13.31
N LEU A 284 -12.08 -1.76 -12.45
CA LEU A 284 -11.07 -0.79 -12.04
C LEU A 284 -9.71 -1.23 -12.57
N ILE A 285 -9.02 -0.35 -13.28
CA ILE A 285 -7.62 -0.55 -13.67
C ILE A 285 -6.78 0.46 -12.90
N PHE A 286 -5.87 -0.02 -12.05
CA PHE A 286 -4.96 0.85 -11.30
C PHE A 286 -3.56 0.80 -11.89
N ALA A 287 -2.96 1.97 -12.11
CA ALA A 287 -1.51 2.08 -12.05
C ALA A 287 -1.04 1.88 -10.60
N GLU A 288 -0.15 0.92 -10.35
CA GLU A 288 0.24 0.52 -8.99
C GLU A 288 0.76 1.71 -8.15
N GLY A 289 0.08 1.97 -7.02
CA GLY A 289 0.48 3.01 -6.07
C GLY A 289 -0.57 3.27 -4.99
N SER A 290 -0.33 4.28 -4.16
CA SER A 290 -1.12 4.53 -2.94
C SER A 290 -2.62 4.77 -3.17
N ALA A 291 -3.02 5.21 -4.37
CA ALA A 291 -4.42 5.41 -4.72
C ALA A 291 -5.24 4.11 -4.69
N LEU A 292 -4.58 2.95 -4.87
CA LEU A 292 -5.20 1.63 -4.72
C LEU A 292 -5.83 1.45 -3.33
N HIS A 293 -5.22 2.01 -2.29
CA HIS A 293 -5.77 1.97 -0.93
C HIS A 293 -7.06 2.78 -0.79
N GLY A 294 -7.33 3.75 -1.67
CA GLY A 294 -8.60 4.47 -1.71
C GLY A 294 -9.79 3.51 -1.83
N ARG A 295 -9.63 2.40 -2.56
CA ARG A 295 -10.69 1.37 -2.66
C ARG A 295 -11.00 0.69 -1.32
N GLN A 296 -10.09 0.67 -0.34
CA GLN A 296 -10.37 0.12 1.00
C GLN A 296 -11.36 0.95 1.81
N LEU A 297 -11.57 2.22 1.44
CA LEU A 297 -12.56 3.12 2.05
C LEU A 297 -13.99 2.75 1.69
N LEU A 298 -14.14 1.88 0.69
CA LEU A 298 -15.41 1.31 0.28
C LEU A 298 -15.53 -0.13 0.81
N GLY A 299 -16.77 -0.53 1.07
CA GLY A 299 -17.14 -1.88 1.47
C GLY A 299 -16.98 -2.91 0.36
N ARG A 300 -17.70 -4.03 0.47
CA ARG A 300 -17.76 -5.02 -0.60
C ARG A 300 -18.57 -4.48 -1.78
N LEU A 301 -18.03 -4.59 -2.99
CA LEU A 301 -18.73 -4.28 -4.25
C LEU A 301 -18.38 -5.36 -5.28
N PRO A 302 -19.28 -5.73 -6.20
CA PRO A 302 -19.06 -6.76 -7.21
C PRO A 302 -18.19 -6.25 -8.38
N GLN A 303 -16.99 -5.77 -8.06
CA GLN A 303 -16.07 -5.15 -9.02
C GLN A 303 -14.91 -6.09 -9.37
N LYS A 304 -14.39 -5.98 -10.58
CA LYS A 304 -13.11 -6.57 -10.98
C LYS A 304 -12.01 -5.53 -10.89
N ILE A 305 -10.84 -5.92 -10.39
CA ILE A 305 -9.68 -5.02 -10.27
C ILE A 305 -8.50 -5.59 -11.05
N HIS A 306 -7.92 -4.78 -11.92
CA HIS A 306 -6.66 -5.03 -12.61
C HIS A 306 -5.64 -4.04 -12.06
N VAL A 307 -4.47 -4.51 -11.66
CA VAL A 307 -3.38 -3.66 -11.17
C VAL A 307 -2.20 -3.80 -12.11
N LEU A 308 -1.84 -2.71 -12.78
CA LEU A 308 -0.66 -2.61 -13.63
C LEU A 308 0.56 -2.35 -12.72
N ASN A 309 1.35 -3.40 -12.46
CA ASN A 309 2.53 -3.27 -11.62
C ASN A 309 3.58 -2.37 -12.26
N ARG A 310 4.08 -1.41 -11.48
CA ARG A 310 5.31 -0.64 -11.78
C ARG A 310 6.53 -1.13 -10.97
N ARG A 311 6.30 -1.93 -9.93
CA ARG A 311 7.35 -2.49 -9.07
C ARG A 311 7.40 -3.98 -9.29
N LEU A 312 8.61 -4.52 -9.46
CA LEU A 312 8.83 -5.95 -9.66
C LEU A 312 8.34 -6.73 -8.43
N ASP A 313 7.54 -7.77 -8.69
CA ASP A 313 7.04 -8.74 -7.70
C ASP A 313 6.31 -8.14 -6.47
N HIS A 314 5.45 -7.12 -6.71
CA HIS A 314 4.79 -6.40 -5.63
C HIS A 314 3.25 -6.40 -5.71
N ASP A 315 2.60 -7.10 -4.78
CA ASP A 315 1.13 -7.17 -4.69
C ASP A 315 0.57 -6.19 -3.65
N LEU A 316 0.65 -4.89 -3.94
CA LEU A 316 0.23 -3.84 -3.01
C LEU A 316 -1.26 -3.98 -2.66
N GLY A 317 -1.59 -4.17 -1.38
CA GLY A 317 -2.97 -4.16 -0.89
C GLY A 317 -3.81 -5.40 -1.24
N ARG A 318 -3.19 -6.50 -1.71
CA ARG A 318 -3.93 -7.70 -2.16
C ARG A 318 -4.87 -8.25 -1.09
N SER A 319 -4.38 -8.40 0.14
CA SER A 319 -5.17 -9.01 1.23
C SER A 319 -6.38 -8.18 1.61
N GLU A 320 -6.21 -6.87 1.55
CA GLU A 320 -7.20 -5.87 1.86
C GLU A 320 -8.25 -5.85 0.74
N LEU A 321 -7.84 -5.75 -0.52
CA LEU A 321 -8.78 -5.64 -1.63
C LEU A 321 -9.51 -6.93 -1.99
N ALA A 322 -8.84 -8.09 -1.96
CA ALA A 322 -9.44 -9.37 -2.34
C ALA A 322 -10.66 -9.74 -1.49
N ALA A 323 -10.77 -9.23 -0.26
CA ALA A 323 -11.92 -9.46 0.62
C ALA A 323 -13.16 -8.61 0.28
N ARG A 324 -13.04 -7.70 -0.71
CA ARG A 324 -14.04 -6.67 -1.02
C ARG A 324 -14.54 -6.70 -2.46
N THR A 325 -13.96 -7.53 -3.31
CA THR A 325 -14.18 -7.48 -4.76
C THR A 325 -14.53 -8.85 -5.31
N GLN A 326 -15.05 -8.88 -6.54
CA GLN A 326 -15.31 -10.13 -7.24
C GLN A 326 -14.00 -10.81 -7.67
N GLY A 327 -12.99 -10.01 -8.01
CA GLY A 327 -11.67 -10.49 -8.37
C GLY A 327 -10.63 -9.38 -8.36
N ILE A 328 -9.38 -9.75 -8.14
CA ILE A 328 -8.23 -8.85 -8.26
C ILE A 328 -7.07 -9.58 -8.95
N GLN A 329 -6.55 -8.97 -10.01
CA GLN A 329 -5.41 -9.45 -10.78
C GLN A 329 -4.30 -8.42 -10.77
N TYR A 330 -3.07 -8.89 -10.62
CA TYR A 330 -1.87 -8.06 -10.68
C TYR A 330 -1.10 -8.49 -11.92
N HIS A 331 -0.86 -7.54 -12.81
CA HIS A 331 -0.24 -7.74 -14.10
C HIS A 331 1.18 -7.22 -14.01
N LYS A 332 2.17 -8.11 -14.20
CA LYS A 332 3.60 -7.79 -14.15
C LYS A 332 4.06 -7.05 -15.40
N VAL A 333 3.43 -5.93 -15.68
CA VAL A 333 3.70 -5.12 -16.88
C VAL A 333 5.00 -4.34 -16.80
N THR A 334 5.81 -4.47 -15.73
CA THR A 334 7.13 -3.86 -15.66
C THR A 334 8.17 -4.79 -16.26
N ARG A 335 8.73 -4.42 -17.43
CA ARG A 335 9.90 -5.10 -17.99
C ARG A 335 11.18 -4.72 -17.28
N ARG A 336 11.32 -3.41 -16.98
CA ARG A 336 12.51 -2.82 -16.34
C ARG A 336 12.11 -1.75 -15.34
N LEU A 337 12.92 -1.63 -14.30
CA LEU A 337 12.78 -0.60 -13.27
C LEU A 337 14.14 0.04 -13.04
N VAL A 338 14.23 1.35 -13.25
CA VAL A 338 15.38 2.14 -12.81
C VAL A 338 15.05 2.86 -11.51
N SER A 339 16.05 3.12 -10.68
CA SER A 339 15.86 3.74 -9.37
C SER A 339 17.02 4.65 -9.03
N MET A 340 16.75 5.66 -8.20
CA MET A 340 17.78 6.53 -7.64
C MET A 340 18.58 5.79 -6.57
N VAL A 341 19.88 6.04 -6.48
CA VAL A 341 20.76 5.47 -5.47
C VAL A 341 20.82 6.41 -4.27
N HIS A 342 20.39 5.94 -3.10
CA HIS A 342 20.50 6.67 -1.84
C HIS A 342 21.95 6.71 -1.36
N ARG A 343 22.35 7.76 -0.61
CA ARG A 343 23.66 7.89 0.06
C ARG A 343 24.06 6.76 1.02
N ALA A 344 23.13 5.85 1.29
CA ALA A 344 23.33 4.67 2.12
C ALA A 344 23.60 3.41 1.26
N GLY A 345 23.84 3.58 -0.05
CA GLY A 345 24.14 2.50 -0.99
C GLY A 345 22.94 1.63 -1.38
N ARG A 346 21.70 2.13 -1.24
CA ARG A 346 20.46 1.38 -1.53
C ARG A 346 19.59 2.09 -2.55
N ASP A 347 18.84 1.33 -3.33
CA ASP A 347 17.92 1.86 -4.32
C ASP A 347 16.64 2.42 -3.70
N ILE A 348 16.10 3.48 -4.30
CA ILE A 348 14.86 4.14 -3.90
C ILE A 348 13.72 3.73 -4.86
N HIS A 349 13.38 2.45 -4.89
CA HIS A 349 12.35 1.89 -5.78
C HIS A 349 10.97 2.60 -5.75
N PRO A 350 10.46 3.13 -4.61
CA PRO A 350 9.19 3.85 -4.63
C PRO A 350 9.17 5.06 -5.58
N ARG A 351 10.34 5.65 -5.89
CA ARG A 351 10.55 6.78 -6.78
C ARG A 351 11.11 6.39 -8.16
N GLY A 352 11.22 5.10 -8.46
CA GLY A 352 11.76 4.61 -9.71
C GLY A 352 10.88 4.89 -10.93
N LEU A 353 11.50 4.88 -12.10
CA LEU A 353 10.85 4.92 -13.41
C LEU A 353 10.82 3.50 -13.96
N SER A 354 9.64 3.09 -14.43
CA SER A 354 9.38 1.70 -14.81
C SER A 354 9.00 1.66 -16.29
N PHE A 355 9.49 0.69 -17.06
CA PHE A 355 9.22 0.57 -18.49
C PHE A 355 8.27 -0.59 -18.73
N TYR A 356 7.23 -0.37 -19.53
CA TYR A 356 6.26 -1.41 -19.81
C TYR A 356 6.86 -2.58 -20.58
N ASP A 357 6.45 -3.79 -20.20
CA ASP A 357 6.42 -4.94 -21.10
C ASP A 357 5.12 -4.84 -21.91
N LEU A 358 5.23 -4.48 -23.19
CA LEU A 358 4.06 -4.17 -24.01
C LEU A 358 3.18 -5.40 -24.25
N ASP A 359 3.75 -6.58 -24.41
CA ASP A 359 2.96 -7.80 -24.62
C ASP A 359 2.14 -8.12 -23.37
N VAL A 360 2.75 -8.03 -22.19
CA VAL A 360 2.05 -8.24 -20.92
C VAL A 360 1.01 -7.13 -20.67
N LEU A 361 1.30 -5.88 -21.07
CA LEU A 361 0.35 -4.77 -20.97
C LEU A 361 -0.88 -5.02 -21.84
N PHE A 362 -0.69 -5.41 -23.10
CA PHE A 362 -1.79 -5.71 -24.00
C PHE A 362 -2.62 -6.88 -23.49
N ASP A 363 -1.99 -7.98 -23.08
CA ASP A 363 -2.70 -9.14 -22.53
C ASP A 363 -3.48 -8.80 -21.25
N ALA A 364 -2.98 -7.87 -20.43
CA ALA A 364 -3.64 -7.39 -19.22
C ALA A 364 -4.92 -6.59 -19.53
N LEU A 365 -4.90 -5.81 -20.62
CA LEU A 365 -6.02 -4.99 -21.07
C LEU A 365 -7.04 -5.82 -21.86
N ASP A 366 -6.59 -6.80 -22.66
CA ASP A 366 -7.47 -7.79 -23.29
C ASP A 366 -8.29 -8.55 -22.22
N GLN A 367 -7.66 -8.92 -21.10
CA GLN A 367 -8.36 -9.51 -19.95
C GLN A 367 -9.37 -8.58 -19.28
N ALA A 368 -9.20 -7.26 -19.40
CA ALA A 368 -10.16 -6.25 -18.96
C ALA A 368 -11.22 -5.93 -20.03
N GLY A 369 -11.14 -6.55 -21.21
CA GLY A 369 -12.06 -6.33 -22.34
C GLY A 369 -11.70 -5.11 -23.20
N LEU A 370 -10.43 -4.69 -23.20
CA LEU A 370 -9.94 -3.50 -23.90
C LEU A 370 -8.87 -3.89 -24.92
N ASP A 371 -9.17 -3.76 -26.21
CA ASP A 371 -8.20 -3.97 -27.28
C ASP A 371 -7.34 -2.72 -27.48
N LEU A 372 -6.19 -2.69 -26.80
CA LEU A 372 -5.21 -1.60 -26.95
C LEU A 372 -4.30 -1.78 -28.17
N ARG A 373 -4.21 -2.99 -28.73
CA ARG A 373 -3.31 -3.28 -29.85
C ARG A 373 -3.78 -2.55 -31.11
N THR A 374 -5.08 -2.50 -31.32
CA THR A 374 -5.69 -1.74 -32.41
C THR A 374 -5.48 -0.24 -32.20
N GLY A 375 -4.68 0.38 -33.07
CA GLY A 375 -4.39 1.82 -33.02
C GLY A 375 -3.16 2.19 -32.19
N TRP A 376 -2.40 1.23 -31.67
CA TRP A 376 -1.15 1.52 -30.97
C TRP A 376 -0.09 2.11 -31.90
N ASP A 377 0.37 3.31 -31.58
CA ASP A 377 1.46 4.00 -32.25
C ASP A 377 2.73 3.87 -31.41
N SER A 378 3.59 2.94 -31.82
CA SER A 378 4.87 2.68 -31.16
C SER A 378 5.80 3.89 -31.13
N GLN A 379 5.73 4.79 -32.11
CA GLN A 379 6.58 5.98 -32.17
C GLN A 379 6.08 7.03 -31.17
N ALA A 380 4.77 7.28 -31.13
CA ALA A 380 4.17 8.20 -30.15
C ALA A 380 4.39 7.70 -28.71
N TYR A 381 4.25 6.39 -28.48
CA TYR A 381 4.59 5.78 -27.19
C TYR A 381 6.06 6.00 -26.81
N ALA A 382 7.00 5.75 -27.73
CA ALA A 382 8.43 5.95 -27.47
C ALA A 382 8.76 7.41 -27.14
N GLN A 383 8.11 8.38 -27.80
CA GLN A 383 8.25 9.80 -27.48
C GLN A 383 7.76 10.13 -26.07
N ALA A 384 6.61 9.57 -25.66
CA ALA A 384 6.09 9.75 -24.31
C ALA A 384 7.02 9.13 -23.25
N VAL A 385 7.59 7.96 -23.52
CA VAL A 385 8.60 7.31 -22.66
C VAL A 385 9.86 8.18 -22.52
N GLU A 386 10.38 8.72 -23.62
CA GLU A 386 11.55 9.60 -23.60
C GLU A 386 11.28 10.86 -22.78
N GLN A 387 10.11 11.48 -22.95
CA GLN A 387 9.71 12.66 -22.19
C GLN A 387 9.65 12.38 -20.69
N ASP A 388 9.06 11.25 -20.30
CA ASP A 388 9.00 10.81 -18.91
C ASP A 388 10.40 10.51 -18.33
N ALA A 389 11.28 9.89 -19.12
CA ALA A 389 12.67 9.66 -18.74
C ALA A 389 13.43 10.97 -18.52
N ARG A 390 13.25 11.97 -19.39
CA ARG A 390 13.80 13.32 -19.22
C ARG A 390 13.31 13.98 -17.93
N LEU A 391 12.00 13.91 -17.66
CA LEU A 391 11.41 14.44 -16.43
C LEU A 391 11.97 13.75 -15.18
N TRP A 392 12.13 12.43 -15.22
CA TRP A 392 12.70 11.66 -14.12
C TRP A 392 14.18 11.97 -13.89
N LEU A 393 14.96 12.15 -14.96
CA LEU A 393 16.38 12.52 -14.86
C LEU A 393 16.58 13.94 -14.30
N ALA A 394 15.76 14.90 -14.72
CA ALA A 394 15.79 16.27 -14.20
C ALA A 394 15.52 16.37 -12.69
N ARG A 395 15.02 15.30 -12.07
CA ARG A 395 14.86 15.21 -10.61
C ARG A 395 16.18 15.04 -9.86
N LEU A 396 17.21 14.47 -10.49
CA LEU A 396 18.49 14.16 -9.84
C LEU A 396 19.19 15.40 -9.31
N ASP A 397 19.00 16.54 -9.97
CA ASP A 397 19.66 17.79 -9.64
C ASP A 397 18.82 18.69 -8.71
N ARG A 398 17.66 18.23 -8.23
CA ARG A 398 16.81 19.05 -7.36
C ARG A 398 17.31 19.08 -5.91
N PRO A 399 17.27 20.25 -5.23
CA PRO A 399 17.72 20.39 -3.84
C PRO A 399 17.03 19.41 -2.86
N GLU A 400 15.76 19.08 -3.10
CA GLU A 400 15.01 18.13 -2.26
C GLU A 400 15.47 16.65 -2.38
N GLN A 401 16.49 16.37 -3.21
CA GLN A 401 17.10 15.04 -3.37
C GLN A 401 18.50 14.96 -2.74
N GLU A 402 18.80 15.74 -1.69
CA GLU A 402 20.10 15.73 -0.98
C GLU A 402 20.60 14.33 -0.53
N HIS A 403 19.71 13.34 -0.39
CA HIS A 403 20.04 11.97 -0.02
C HIS A 403 20.33 11.07 -1.23
N VAL A 404 20.20 11.55 -2.47
CA VAL A 404 20.47 10.82 -3.71
C VAL A 404 21.89 11.10 -4.18
N LEU A 405 22.58 10.06 -4.62
CA LEU A 405 23.90 10.19 -5.25
C LEU A 405 23.75 10.19 -6.77
N ARG A 406 24.05 11.34 -7.40
CA ARG A 406 23.88 11.54 -8.84
C ARG A 406 24.69 10.54 -9.68
N ASP A 407 26.02 10.55 -9.56
CA ASP A 407 26.87 9.71 -10.42
C ASP A 407 26.66 8.20 -10.21
N PRO A 408 26.51 7.70 -8.96
CA PRO A 408 26.10 6.32 -8.74
C PRO A 408 24.75 5.98 -9.37
N THR A 409 23.80 6.93 -9.39
CA THR A 409 22.52 6.74 -10.07
C THR A 409 22.71 6.63 -11.58
N LEU A 410 23.39 7.59 -12.22
CA LEU A 410 23.65 7.56 -13.67
C LEU A 410 24.36 6.27 -14.10
N LYS A 411 25.36 5.84 -13.33
CA LYS A 411 26.06 4.58 -13.56
C LYS A 411 25.12 3.37 -13.44
N ALA A 412 24.27 3.34 -12.41
CA ALA A 412 23.38 2.21 -12.15
C ALA A 412 22.30 2.04 -13.23
N ILE A 413 21.83 3.13 -13.83
CA ILE A 413 20.73 3.09 -14.81
C ILE A 413 21.18 2.93 -16.26
N ARG A 414 22.49 3.10 -16.56
CA ARG A 414 22.99 3.16 -17.95
C ARG A 414 22.65 1.92 -18.78
N ALA A 415 22.73 0.73 -18.21
CA ALA A 415 22.39 -0.51 -18.91
C ALA A 415 20.90 -0.58 -19.28
N GLU A 416 20.02 -0.18 -18.36
CA GLU A 416 18.57 -0.19 -18.59
C GLU A 416 18.16 0.90 -19.58
N PHE A 417 18.75 2.10 -19.51
CA PHE A 417 18.53 3.17 -20.50
C PHE A 417 19.01 2.75 -21.88
N ALA A 418 20.17 2.09 -21.99
CA ALA A 418 20.65 1.56 -23.27
C ALA A 418 19.69 0.53 -23.87
N ALA A 419 19.12 -0.35 -23.04
CA ALA A 419 18.14 -1.34 -23.48
C ALA A 419 16.80 -0.72 -23.92
N GLU A 420 16.49 0.50 -23.49
CA GLU A 420 15.33 1.29 -23.92
C GLU A 420 15.66 2.33 -25.01
N GLY A 421 16.91 2.36 -25.51
CA GLY A 421 17.33 3.32 -26.54
C GLY A 421 17.44 4.78 -26.05
N LEU A 422 17.67 4.97 -24.75
CA LEU A 422 17.67 6.28 -24.07
C LEU A 422 19.07 6.75 -23.62
N THR A 423 20.15 6.11 -24.09
CA THR A 423 21.52 6.46 -23.65
C THR A 423 21.87 7.92 -23.95
N HIS A 424 21.34 8.49 -25.05
CA HIS A 424 21.57 9.89 -25.42
C HIS A 424 21.14 10.86 -24.31
N LEU A 425 20.10 10.52 -23.53
CA LEU A 425 19.66 11.33 -22.39
C LEU A 425 20.72 11.43 -21.29
N LEU A 426 21.48 10.36 -21.08
CA LEU A 426 22.54 10.33 -20.07
C LEU A 426 23.74 11.15 -20.56
N ASP A 427 24.08 11.02 -21.84
CA ASP A 427 25.19 11.76 -22.45
C ASP A 427 24.88 13.27 -22.47
N GLU A 428 23.63 13.67 -22.73
CA GLU A 428 23.16 15.06 -22.60
C GLU A 428 23.28 15.62 -21.17
N MET A 429 23.07 14.79 -20.15
CA MET A 429 23.22 15.20 -18.74
C MET A 429 24.68 15.32 -18.32
N GLU A 430 25.55 14.45 -18.83
CA GLU A 430 26.99 14.50 -18.56
C GLU A 430 27.64 15.69 -19.26
N ALA A 431 27.18 16.08 -20.45
CA ALA A 431 27.66 17.27 -21.16
C ALA A 431 27.26 18.61 -20.50
N LYS A 432 26.27 18.61 -19.60
CA LYS A 432 25.79 19.80 -18.87
C LYS A 432 26.40 19.95 -17.47
N ALA A 433 27.06 18.91 -16.97
CA ALA A 433 27.73 18.90 -15.66
C ALA A 433 29.17 19.38 -15.80
#